data_AF-A0A3R6XIV6-F1
#
_entry.id   AF-A0A3R6XIV6-F1
#
_cell.length_a   1.000
_cell.length_b   1.000
_cell.length_c   1.000
_cell.angle_alpha   90.00
_cell.angle_beta   90.00
_cell.angle_gamma   90.00
#
_symmetry.space_group_name_H-M   'P 1'
#
loop_
_entity.id
_entity.type
_entity.pdbx_description
1 polymer ?
#
loop_
_entity_poly.entity_id
_entity_poly.type
_entity_poly.pdbx_seq_one_letter_code
_entity_poly.pdbx_strand_id
1 'polypeptide(L)'
;MNSLTGHLDTFPSSSSPLKWYVCGPTVYDSAHLGHARSYVSQDILRRIVTQHFHQDIFLVMGMTDVDDKIIAAASAQQTSMANIARHHETAFLRNLAALNVLRVSSITRVSEHIPEIIGYIQGLDSNGFAYATSDGVYFDTVAMGSSYGKLAPSTPQEYTDIVLEDGAVGGEKRNVRDFALWKLSKTPDEPGWESPWGRGRPGWHIECSAMTHHVLGGSIDVHSGGVDLRFPHHNNEIAQCDAYHHHQAGRYLMVGSCVYFYSGVDHTWCQHFVHFGHLYIKGLKMSKSLKNFITIDALLANYSADAFRLFCLQYKYNVNVHFSHDRMRDANAVYHRFHSFFHTLQSHVKATEAGGASERTPYARRVDAADFRVLDALAQCKLDVDSALRLDFNTPGALQHLLELVTATNKAWTDRPAMSVEVLCAVATYVMDTLALFGLDALRFPSLRLAAPVADDAASQSNAIQGADVMDVFTTFRAQVRALALTNTSDKVAQDILKLCDTVRCDSLLSMNRAIRLLYMYVPRDAQLPSLGIQIEDISPGKSFWKQQVDAPEAVEDNTSTEKAVLAAKAAEFEAEMQVAPASFFQLSPQFAGKFTAFDHEVRPCMNCT
;
A
#
# COMPACT_ATOMS: atom_id res chain seq x y z
N MET A 1 -12.44 -10.65 -7.86
CA MET A 1 -12.26 -11.83 -7.00
C MET A 1 -13.05 -11.59 -5.73
N ASN A 2 -14.03 -12.45 -5.47
CA ASN A 2 -14.81 -12.46 -4.24
C ASN A 2 -14.35 -13.64 -3.39
N SER A 3 -13.81 -13.38 -2.20
CA SER A 3 -13.31 -14.46 -1.35
C SER A 3 -14.41 -15.38 -0.80
N LEU A 4 -15.67 -14.93 -0.83
CA LEU A 4 -16.82 -15.71 -0.41
C LEU A 4 -17.15 -16.83 -1.41
N THR A 5 -17.07 -16.53 -2.71
CA THR A 5 -17.39 -17.49 -3.79
C THR A 5 -16.16 -18.17 -4.37
N GLY A 6 -14.97 -17.57 -4.21
CA GLY A 6 -13.74 -18.03 -4.85
C GLY A 6 -13.66 -17.69 -6.35
N HIS A 7 -14.56 -16.83 -6.85
CA HIS A 7 -14.69 -16.52 -8.28
C HIS A 7 -14.60 -15.02 -8.57
N LEU A 8 -14.51 -14.68 -9.86
CA LEU A 8 -14.61 -13.30 -10.35
C LEU A 8 -16.09 -12.93 -10.49
N ASP A 9 -16.68 -12.44 -9.40
CA ASP A 9 -18.06 -11.93 -9.40
C ASP A 9 -18.12 -10.48 -9.88
N THR A 10 -19.30 -10.05 -10.33
CA THR A 10 -19.58 -8.64 -10.59
C THR A 10 -19.47 -7.86 -9.28
N PHE A 11 -18.64 -6.82 -9.25
CA PHE A 11 -18.48 -5.99 -8.08
C PHE A 11 -19.82 -5.28 -7.75
N PRO A 12 -20.24 -5.20 -6.47
CA PRO A 12 -21.48 -4.55 -6.09
C PRO A 12 -21.55 -3.12 -6.63
N SER A 13 -22.71 -2.71 -7.13
CA SER A 13 -22.98 -1.35 -7.58
C SER A 13 -24.36 -0.92 -7.08
N SER A 14 -24.49 0.36 -6.74
CA SER A 14 -25.72 0.90 -6.15
C SER A 14 -25.93 2.35 -6.56
N SER A 15 -27.20 2.76 -6.66
CA SER A 15 -27.58 4.17 -6.83
C SER A 15 -27.36 5.01 -5.55
N SER A 16 -27.20 4.36 -4.40
CA SER A 16 -26.76 5.00 -3.15
C SER A 16 -25.27 4.73 -2.90
N PRO A 17 -24.61 5.47 -2.00
CA PRO A 17 -23.25 5.14 -1.59
C PRO A 17 -23.15 3.69 -1.14
N LEU A 18 -22.15 2.98 -1.68
CA LEU A 18 -21.85 1.58 -1.37
C LEU A 18 -21.34 1.49 0.07
N LYS A 19 -21.91 0.61 0.88
CA LYS A 19 -21.52 0.37 2.27
C LYS A 19 -20.31 -0.54 2.31
N TRP A 20 -19.15 0.03 2.63
CA TRP A 20 -17.89 -0.71 2.71
C TRP A 20 -17.36 -0.68 4.14
N TYR A 21 -17.18 -1.86 4.75
CA TYR A 21 -16.50 -1.98 6.04
C TYR A 21 -15.10 -2.57 5.89
N VAL A 22 -14.10 -2.02 6.59
CA VAL A 22 -12.73 -2.54 6.65
C VAL A 22 -12.31 -2.78 8.10
N CYS A 23 -11.80 -3.98 8.40
CA CYS A 23 -11.21 -4.24 9.71
C CYS A 23 -9.92 -3.43 9.85
N GLY A 24 -9.85 -2.59 10.89
CA GLY A 24 -8.65 -1.84 11.23
C GLY A 24 -7.72 -2.61 12.17
N PRO A 25 -6.67 -1.95 12.70
CA PRO A 25 -5.68 -2.61 13.53
C PRO A 25 -6.12 -2.74 14.99
N THR A 26 -5.54 -3.71 15.70
CA THR A 26 -5.46 -3.68 17.16
C THR A 26 -4.38 -2.69 17.60
N VAL A 27 -4.78 -1.63 18.31
CA VAL A 27 -3.94 -0.48 18.63
C VAL A 27 -3.11 -0.68 19.91
N TYR A 28 -2.32 -1.75 19.95
CA TYR A 28 -1.44 -2.06 21.09
C TYR A 28 0.04 -1.77 20.84
N ASP A 29 0.44 -1.61 19.57
CA ASP A 29 1.82 -1.38 19.15
C ASP A 29 1.85 -0.80 17.72
N SER A 30 3.00 -0.25 17.30
CA SER A 30 3.26 0.40 16.01
C SER A 30 2.81 -0.43 14.80
N ALA A 31 2.30 0.24 13.77
CA ALA A 31 1.95 -0.42 12.52
C ALA A 31 3.19 -0.78 11.70
N HIS A 32 3.13 -1.93 11.01
CA HIS A 32 4.22 -2.44 10.19
C HIS A 32 3.84 -2.50 8.70
N LEU A 33 4.80 -2.90 7.88
CA LEU A 33 4.66 -2.90 6.43
C LEU A 33 3.55 -3.82 5.89
N GLY A 34 3.23 -4.92 6.58
CA GLY A 34 2.04 -5.72 6.29
C GLY A 34 0.71 -4.93 6.40
N HIS A 35 0.56 -4.07 7.42
CA HIS A 35 -0.56 -3.15 7.52
C HIS A 35 -0.53 -2.13 6.39
N ALA A 36 0.63 -1.51 6.15
CA ALA A 36 0.80 -0.53 5.09
C ALA A 36 0.34 -1.06 3.72
N ARG A 37 0.76 -2.28 3.37
CA ARG A 37 0.36 -2.93 2.11
C ARG A 37 -1.15 -3.05 2.00
N SER A 38 -1.81 -3.52 3.07
CA SER A 38 -3.26 -3.75 3.07
C SER A 38 -4.02 -2.43 2.89
N TYR A 39 -3.71 -1.41 3.69
CA TYR A 39 -4.42 -0.13 3.63
C TYR A 39 -4.08 0.71 2.38
N VAL A 40 -2.85 0.63 1.86
CA VAL A 40 -2.50 1.26 0.57
C VAL A 40 -3.23 0.58 -0.57
N SER A 41 -3.29 -0.76 -0.59
CA SER A 41 -4.03 -1.50 -1.63
C SER A 41 -5.53 -1.20 -1.55
N GLN A 42 -6.08 -1.17 -0.34
CA GLN A 42 -7.47 -0.78 -0.11
C GLN A 42 -7.75 0.63 -0.62
N ASP A 43 -6.88 1.61 -0.34
CA ASP A 43 -7.00 2.98 -0.84
C ASP A 43 -6.93 3.05 -2.38
N ILE A 44 -6.04 2.29 -3.02
CA ILE A 44 -5.97 2.21 -4.48
C ILE A 44 -7.29 1.68 -5.06
N LEU A 45 -7.79 0.55 -4.53
CA LEU A 45 -9.09 -0.01 -4.96
C LEU A 45 -10.22 1.00 -4.74
N ARG A 46 -10.23 1.67 -3.58
CA ARG A 46 -11.20 2.71 -3.23
C ARG A 46 -11.21 3.86 -4.25
N ARG A 47 -10.03 4.34 -4.63
CA ARG A 47 -9.88 5.41 -5.64
C ARG A 47 -10.35 4.95 -7.01
N ILE A 48 -10.04 3.71 -7.42
CA ILE A 48 -10.55 3.14 -8.67
C ILE A 48 -12.08 3.08 -8.67
N VAL A 49 -12.69 2.54 -7.61
CA VAL A 49 -14.17 2.45 -7.50
C VAL A 49 -14.83 3.83 -7.56
N THR A 50 -14.30 4.80 -6.80
CA THR A 50 -14.91 6.14 -6.69
C THR A 50 -14.64 7.04 -7.89
N GLN A 51 -13.43 7.03 -8.44
CA GLN A 51 -13.00 8.01 -9.45
C GLN A 51 -13.07 7.46 -10.88
N HIS A 52 -12.79 6.16 -11.10
CA HIS A 52 -12.84 5.54 -12.43
C HIS A 52 -14.22 4.94 -12.73
N PHE A 53 -14.84 4.29 -11.74
CA PHE A 53 -16.17 3.70 -11.88
C PHE A 53 -17.31 4.59 -11.37
N HIS A 54 -16.99 5.77 -10.82
CA HIS A 54 -17.96 6.77 -10.36
C HIS A 54 -19.00 6.22 -9.35
N GLN A 55 -18.59 5.25 -8.53
CA GLN A 55 -19.43 4.69 -7.47
C GLN A 55 -19.08 5.36 -6.14
N ASP A 56 -20.02 6.12 -5.58
CA ASP A 56 -19.89 6.66 -4.24
C ASP A 56 -19.80 5.55 -3.21
N ILE A 57 -19.04 5.79 -2.14
CA ILE A 57 -18.82 4.83 -1.06
C ILE A 57 -19.02 5.51 0.30
N PHE A 58 -19.52 4.74 1.26
CA PHE A 58 -19.44 5.05 2.68
C PHE A 58 -18.52 4.01 3.32
N LEU A 59 -17.26 4.40 3.54
CA LEU A 59 -16.22 3.52 4.04
C LEU A 59 -16.05 3.69 5.55
N VAL A 60 -16.27 2.61 6.30
CA VAL A 60 -16.15 2.58 7.77
C VAL A 60 -15.00 1.66 8.16
N MET A 61 -14.16 2.09 9.10
CA MET A 61 -13.06 1.30 9.64
C MET A 61 -13.28 0.98 11.11
N GLY A 62 -13.26 -0.30 11.48
CA GLY A 62 -13.23 -0.71 12.89
C GLY A 62 -11.85 -0.50 13.50
N MET A 63 -11.77 -0.08 14.75
CA MET A 63 -10.52 0.09 15.49
C MET A 63 -10.60 -0.69 16.80
N THR A 64 -9.82 -1.76 16.90
CA THR A 64 -9.79 -2.61 18.09
C THR A 64 -8.97 -1.94 19.18
N ASP A 65 -9.66 -1.20 20.07
CA ASP A 65 -9.07 -0.54 21.25
C ASP A 65 -9.37 -1.26 22.57
N VAL A 66 -9.98 -2.45 22.50
CA VAL A 66 -10.21 -3.36 23.61
C VAL A 66 -9.73 -4.76 23.21
N ASP A 67 -8.60 -5.21 23.75
CA ASP A 67 -8.02 -6.53 23.44
C ASP A 67 -7.05 -6.99 24.54
N ASP A 68 -6.83 -8.30 24.63
CA ASP A 68 -5.85 -8.92 25.54
C ASP A 68 -4.44 -8.34 25.38
N LYS A 69 -4.01 -8.04 24.14
CA LYS A 69 -2.70 -7.45 23.87
C LYS A 69 -2.60 -6.01 24.37
N ILE A 70 -3.70 -5.26 24.34
CA ILE A 70 -3.75 -3.89 24.87
C ILE A 70 -3.70 -3.92 26.41
N ILE A 71 -4.41 -4.86 27.05
CA ILE A 71 -4.34 -5.06 28.51
C ILE A 71 -2.90 -5.40 28.93
N ALA A 72 -2.26 -6.34 28.22
CA ALA A 72 -0.87 -6.71 28.50
C ALA A 72 0.10 -5.53 28.30
N ALA A 73 -0.05 -4.76 27.22
CA ALA A 73 0.77 -3.57 26.96
C ALA A 73 0.56 -2.48 28.01
N ALA A 74 -0.68 -2.24 28.42
CA ALA A 74 -1.04 -1.27 29.47
C ALA A 74 -0.42 -1.64 30.82
N SER A 75 -0.49 -2.92 31.20
CA SER A 75 0.16 -3.44 32.41
C SER A 75 1.68 -3.30 32.36
N ALA A 76 2.30 -3.62 31.23
CA ALA A 76 3.76 -3.54 31.07
C ALA A 76 4.27 -2.08 31.13
N GLN A 77 3.50 -1.13 30.62
CA GLN A 77 3.84 0.30 30.61
C GLN A 77 3.27 1.08 31.82
N GLN A 78 2.60 0.39 32.75
CA GLN A 78 1.98 1.00 33.93
C GLN A 78 1.07 2.20 33.58
N THR A 79 0.25 2.05 32.54
CA THR A 79 -0.67 3.08 32.05
C THR A 79 -2.05 2.47 31.74
N SER A 80 -3.03 3.30 31.38
CA SER A 80 -4.37 2.81 31.04
C SER A 80 -4.40 2.22 29.61
N MET A 81 -5.32 1.26 29.38
CA MET A 81 -5.59 0.76 28.02
C MET A 81 -5.94 1.88 27.05
N ALA A 82 -6.75 2.84 27.50
CA ALA A 82 -7.13 3.99 26.70
C ALA A 82 -5.89 4.77 26.24
N ASN A 83 -4.91 5.01 27.12
CA ASN A 83 -3.69 5.73 26.73
C ASN A 83 -2.88 4.96 25.68
N ILE A 84 -2.69 3.65 25.85
CA ILE A 84 -2.03 2.80 24.85
C ILE A 84 -2.76 2.88 23.51
N ALA A 85 -4.07 2.64 23.53
CA ALA A 85 -4.90 2.62 22.34
C ALA A 85 -4.90 3.96 21.60
N ARG A 86 -5.14 5.08 22.31
CA ARG A 86 -5.15 6.43 21.71
C ARG A 86 -3.78 6.80 21.12
N HIS A 87 -2.69 6.43 21.80
CA HIS A 87 -1.33 6.66 21.31
C HIS A 87 -1.08 5.94 19.99
N HIS A 88 -1.33 4.63 19.94
CA HIS A 88 -1.10 3.83 18.74
C HIS A 88 -2.10 4.10 17.62
N GLU A 89 -3.36 4.43 17.92
CA GLU A 89 -4.32 4.87 16.91
C GLU A 89 -3.84 6.17 16.24
N THR A 90 -3.40 7.15 17.04
CA THR A 90 -2.89 8.42 16.50
C THR A 90 -1.67 8.21 15.61
N ALA A 91 -0.73 7.35 16.05
CA ALA A 91 0.44 6.98 15.26
C ALA A 91 0.04 6.27 13.95
N PHE A 92 -0.92 5.33 14.01
CA PHE A 92 -1.43 4.61 12.86
C PHE A 92 -2.06 5.55 11.82
N LEU A 93 -2.94 6.46 12.25
CA LEU A 93 -3.57 7.43 11.35
C LEU A 93 -2.56 8.39 10.73
N ARG A 94 -1.53 8.80 11.48
CA ARG A 94 -0.40 9.58 10.95
C ARG A 94 0.37 8.78 9.88
N ASN A 95 0.64 7.51 10.13
CA ASN A 95 1.33 6.65 9.16
C ASN A 95 0.52 6.48 7.87
N LEU A 96 -0.80 6.28 7.97
CA LEU A 96 -1.68 6.21 6.79
C LEU A 96 -1.65 7.52 5.98
N ALA A 97 -1.75 8.67 6.66
CA ALA A 97 -1.66 9.97 6.00
C ALA A 97 -0.30 10.15 5.29
N ALA A 98 0.80 9.74 5.94
CA ALA A 98 2.14 9.80 5.35
C ALA A 98 2.30 8.89 4.11
N LEU A 99 1.49 7.83 3.99
CA LEU A 99 1.43 6.93 2.83
C LEU A 99 0.40 7.38 1.76
N ASN A 100 -0.15 8.59 1.90
CA ASN A 100 -1.22 9.13 1.05
C ASN A 100 -2.48 8.23 1.00
N VAL A 101 -2.79 7.54 2.10
CA VAL A 101 -4.05 6.83 2.27
C VAL A 101 -5.12 7.84 2.67
N LEU A 102 -6.21 7.89 1.90
CA LEU A 102 -7.29 8.83 2.17
C LEU A 102 -8.02 8.44 3.46
N ARG A 103 -8.48 9.46 4.20
CA ARG A 103 -9.31 9.25 5.40
C ARG A 103 -10.59 8.50 5.04
N VAL A 104 -11.01 7.60 5.93
CA VAL A 104 -12.29 6.87 5.83
C VAL A 104 -13.46 7.78 6.22
N SER A 105 -14.68 7.39 5.88
CA SER A 105 -15.89 8.16 6.18
C SER A 105 -16.21 8.14 7.69
N SER A 106 -15.94 7.03 8.37
CA SER A 106 -16.09 6.90 9.82
C SER A 106 -15.10 5.88 10.40
N ILE A 107 -14.70 6.09 11.66
CA ILE A 107 -13.93 5.13 12.45
C ILE A 107 -14.80 4.74 13.64
N THR A 108 -14.97 3.44 13.89
CA THR A 108 -15.67 2.91 15.06
C THR A 108 -14.67 2.29 16.02
N ARG A 109 -14.78 2.62 17.31
CA ARG A 109 -13.93 2.02 18.36
C ARG A 109 -14.75 1.10 19.23
N VAL A 110 -14.15 -0.02 19.62
CA VAL A 110 -14.82 -1.05 20.43
C VAL A 110 -15.29 -0.48 21.76
N SER A 111 -14.44 0.32 22.42
CA SER A 111 -14.75 0.94 23.71
C SER A 111 -15.94 1.91 23.66
N GLU A 112 -16.27 2.44 22.48
CA GLU A 112 -17.38 3.37 22.25
C GLU A 112 -18.71 2.64 21.90
N HIS A 113 -18.68 1.33 21.65
CA HIS A 113 -19.84 0.54 21.20
C HIS A 113 -20.20 -0.64 22.13
N ILE A 114 -19.77 -0.57 23.39
CA ILE A 114 -20.03 -1.64 24.37
C ILE A 114 -21.53 -1.92 24.57
N PRO A 115 -22.42 -0.91 24.72
CA PRO A 115 -23.86 -1.16 24.83
C PRO A 115 -24.43 -1.91 23.62
N GLU A 116 -24.03 -1.52 22.41
CA GLU A 116 -24.42 -2.16 21.15
C GLU A 116 -23.94 -3.60 21.11
N ILE A 117 -22.69 -3.87 21.50
CA ILE A 117 -22.13 -5.23 21.56
C ILE A 117 -22.91 -6.10 22.53
N ILE A 118 -23.18 -5.62 23.76
CA ILE A 118 -23.97 -6.38 24.75
C ILE A 118 -25.36 -6.69 24.19
N GLY A 119 -26.04 -5.70 23.62
CA GLY A 119 -27.36 -5.88 23.00
C GLY A 119 -27.33 -6.86 21.83
N TYR A 120 -26.25 -6.86 21.05
CA TYR A 120 -26.05 -7.80 19.95
C TYR A 120 -25.93 -9.24 20.45
N ILE A 121 -25.13 -9.47 21.50
CA ILE A 121 -24.96 -10.79 22.13
C ILE A 121 -26.28 -11.28 22.73
N GLN A 122 -27.06 -10.40 23.38
CA GLN A 122 -28.39 -10.76 23.87
C GLN A 122 -29.33 -11.18 22.73
N GLY A 123 -29.23 -10.54 21.57
CA GLY A 123 -29.97 -10.95 20.37
C GLY A 123 -29.56 -12.33 19.86
N LEU A 124 -28.26 -12.62 19.82
CA LEU A 124 -27.73 -13.94 19.47
C LEU A 124 -28.22 -15.04 20.42
N ASP A 125 -28.18 -14.78 21.73
CA ASP A 125 -28.69 -15.69 22.77
C ASP A 125 -30.20 -15.93 22.60
N SER A 126 -30.97 -14.86 22.41
CA SER A 126 -32.42 -14.93 22.17
C SER A 126 -32.80 -15.71 20.90
N ASN A 127 -31.93 -15.70 19.89
CA ASN A 127 -32.09 -16.47 18.66
C ASN A 127 -31.58 -17.92 18.77
N GLY A 128 -30.93 -18.29 19.89
CA GLY A 128 -30.43 -19.64 20.14
C GLY A 128 -29.03 -19.93 19.58
N PHE A 129 -28.25 -18.90 19.26
CA PHE A 129 -26.88 -19.02 18.71
C PHE A 129 -25.78 -18.66 19.70
N ALA A 130 -26.12 -18.36 20.95
CA ALA A 130 -25.16 -18.13 22.01
C ALA A 130 -25.53 -18.92 23.27
N TYR A 131 -24.55 -19.13 24.15
CA TYR A 131 -24.77 -19.71 25.46
C TYR A 131 -23.75 -19.19 26.46
N ALA A 132 -24.17 -19.04 27.72
CA ALA A 132 -23.28 -18.66 28.81
C ALA A 132 -22.59 -19.88 29.44
N THR A 133 -21.36 -19.67 29.89
CA THR A 133 -20.52 -20.59 30.66
C THR A 133 -20.02 -19.90 31.93
N SER A 134 -19.25 -20.59 32.76
CA SER A 134 -18.65 -20.00 33.95
C SER A 134 -17.58 -18.92 33.68
N ASP A 135 -17.04 -18.85 32.45
CA ASP A 135 -15.97 -17.94 32.05
C ASP A 135 -16.37 -16.93 30.96
N GLY A 136 -17.59 -16.99 30.43
CA GLY A 136 -17.99 -16.14 29.32
C GLY A 136 -19.32 -16.46 28.67
N VAL A 137 -19.52 -15.87 27.49
CA VAL A 137 -20.58 -16.21 26.55
C VAL A 137 -19.92 -16.64 25.25
N TYR A 138 -20.35 -17.77 24.71
CA TYR A 138 -19.79 -18.37 23.50
C TYR A 138 -20.83 -18.45 22.39
N PHE A 139 -20.36 -18.37 21.15
CA PHE A 139 -21.18 -18.58 19.96
C PHE A 139 -21.29 -20.09 19.68
N ASP A 140 -22.51 -20.59 19.48
CA ASP A 140 -22.78 -21.99 19.16
C ASP A 140 -22.63 -22.23 17.65
N THR A 141 -21.46 -22.69 17.24
CA THR A 141 -21.18 -22.96 15.82
C THR A 141 -21.97 -24.14 15.26
N VAL A 142 -22.45 -25.05 16.13
CA VAL A 142 -23.27 -26.20 15.72
C VAL A 142 -24.68 -25.76 15.39
N ALA A 143 -25.22 -24.76 16.10
CA ALA A 143 -26.54 -24.18 15.81
C ALA A 143 -26.64 -23.58 14.39
N MET A 144 -25.52 -23.16 13.80
CA MET A 144 -25.45 -22.67 12.41
C MET A 144 -25.52 -23.77 11.35
N GLY A 145 -25.34 -25.05 11.73
CA GLY A 145 -25.36 -26.18 10.81
C GLY A 145 -24.38 -26.01 9.63
N SER A 146 -24.86 -26.24 8.41
CA SER A 146 -24.07 -26.13 7.17
C SER A 146 -23.75 -24.69 6.75
N SER A 147 -24.34 -23.69 7.40
CA SER A 147 -24.14 -22.27 7.07
C SER A 147 -22.88 -21.67 7.70
N TYR A 148 -22.24 -22.39 8.64
CA TYR A 148 -20.94 -22.01 9.21
C TYR A 148 -19.78 -22.45 8.31
N GLY A 149 -18.73 -21.64 8.25
CA GLY A 149 -17.52 -21.98 7.49
C GLY A 149 -17.51 -21.45 6.06
N LYS A 150 -18.32 -20.44 5.73
CA LYS A 150 -18.39 -19.82 4.39
C LYS A 150 -17.04 -19.27 3.90
N LEU A 151 -16.14 -18.89 4.81
CA LEU A 151 -14.78 -18.45 4.51
C LEU A 151 -13.71 -19.41 5.09
N ALA A 152 -14.11 -20.60 5.53
CA ALA A 152 -13.17 -21.56 6.05
C ALA A 152 -12.14 -21.97 4.99
N PRO A 153 -10.92 -22.33 5.41
CA PRO A 153 -9.92 -22.85 4.51
C PRO A 153 -10.38 -24.19 3.91
N SER A 154 -10.13 -24.39 2.62
CA SER A 154 -10.52 -25.63 1.93
C SER A 154 -9.49 -26.74 2.11
N THR A 155 -8.27 -26.40 2.53
CA THR A 155 -7.16 -27.36 2.72
C THR A 155 -6.51 -27.22 4.10
N PRO A 156 -6.00 -28.31 4.70
CA PRO A 156 -5.32 -28.27 6.01
C PRO A 156 -4.05 -27.42 6.04
N GLN A 157 -3.40 -27.16 4.89
CA GLN A 157 -2.18 -26.35 4.83
C GLN A 157 -2.45 -24.85 5.03
N GLU A 158 -3.68 -24.39 4.81
CA GLU A 158 -4.12 -23.03 5.13
C GLU A 158 -4.35 -22.83 6.64
N TYR A 159 -4.25 -23.90 7.46
CA TYR A 159 -4.46 -23.83 8.92
C TYR A 159 -3.23 -23.40 9.72
N THR A 160 -2.03 -23.46 9.16
CA THR A 160 -0.77 -23.43 9.93
C THR A 160 -0.48 -22.10 10.63
N ASP A 161 -1.12 -21.01 10.21
CA ASP A 161 -0.97 -19.66 10.77
C ASP A 161 -2.21 -19.18 11.56
N ILE A 162 -3.21 -20.04 11.75
CA ILE A 162 -4.43 -19.69 12.48
C ILE A 162 -4.10 -19.69 13.98
N VAL A 163 -4.03 -18.49 14.58
CA VAL A 163 -4.10 -18.35 16.02
C VAL A 163 -5.53 -18.70 16.44
N LEU A 164 -5.77 -19.96 16.76
CA LEU A 164 -6.95 -20.33 17.52
C LEU A 164 -6.77 -19.68 18.90
N GLU A 165 -7.64 -18.74 19.25
CA GLU A 165 -7.49 -17.91 20.45
C GLU A 165 -7.64 -18.70 21.76
N ASP A 166 -7.84 -20.02 21.70
CA ASP A 166 -8.01 -20.86 22.87
C ASP A 166 -7.12 -22.12 22.82
N GLY A 167 -5.91 -21.98 23.37
CA GLY A 167 -5.13 -23.10 23.91
C GLY A 167 -5.69 -23.63 25.23
N ALA A 168 -6.74 -23.00 25.78
CA ALA A 168 -7.50 -23.51 26.91
C ALA A 168 -8.89 -23.91 26.42
N VAL A 169 -9.07 -25.20 26.11
CA VAL A 169 -10.41 -25.78 26.10
C VAL A 169 -10.93 -25.68 27.54
N GLY A 170 -11.61 -24.59 27.87
CA GLY A 170 -12.51 -24.59 29.00
C GLY A 170 -13.47 -25.75 28.82
N GLY A 171 -13.56 -26.65 29.82
CA GLY A 171 -14.32 -27.90 29.71
C GLY A 171 -15.83 -27.72 29.47
N GLU A 172 -16.32 -26.49 29.43
CA GLU A 172 -17.74 -26.14 29.24
C GLU A 172 -18.11 -25.76 27.80
N LYS A 173 -17.15 -25.60 26.88
CA LYS A 173 -17.47 -25.38 25.47
C LYS A 173 -18.18 -26.60 24.90
N ARG A 174 -19.32 -26.38 24.24
CA ARG A 174 -20.10 -27.43 23.56
C ARG A 174 -19.35 -27.97 22.34
N ASN A 175 -18.65 -27.11 21.62
CA ASN A 175 -17.82 -27.47 20.48
C ASN A 175 -16.45 -26.78 20.53
N VAL A 176 -15.40 -27.46 20.04
CA VAL A 176 -14.05 -26.90 19.95
C VAL A 176 -13.95 -25.70 19.00
N ARG A 177 -14.90 -25.56 18.07
CA ARG A 177 -14.99 -24.44 17.12
C ARG A 177 -15.70 -23.22 17.70
N ASP A 178 -16.34 -23.35 18.86
CA ASP A 178 -17.05 -22.25 19.50
C ASP A 178 -16.06 -21.19 20.00
N PHE A 179 -16.40 -19.94 19.74
CA PHE A 179 -15.57 -18.78 20.02
C PHE A 179 -16.29 -17.81 20.96
N ALA A 180 -15.50 -17.09 21.76
CA ALA A 180 -16.03 -16.17 22.76
C ALA A 180 -16.72 -14.96 22.10
N LEU A 181 -17.92 -14.65 22.58
CA LEU A 181 -18.64 -13.40 22.34
C LEU A 181 -18.35 -12.41 23.48
N TRP A 182 -18.32 -12.90 24.72
CA TRP A 182 -17.99 -12.11 25.90
C TRP A 182 -17.05 -12.92 26.81
N LYS A 183 -15.94 -12.31 27.23
CA LYS A 183 -14.97 -12.91 28.16
C LYS A 183 -15.14 -12.26 29.53
N LEU A 184 -15.44 -13.06 30.56
CA LEU A 184 -15.56 -12.52 31.93
C LEU A 184 -14.20 -12.15 32.49
N SER A 185 -14.17 -11.05 33.24
CA SER A 185 -12.97 -10.60 33.95
C SER A 185 -12.62 -11.61 35.05
N LYS A 186 -11.37 -12.07 35.08
CA LYS A 186 -10.90 -13.07 36.05
C LYS A 186 -10.64 -12.46 37.42
N THR A 187 -10.29 -11.17 37.47
CA THR A 187 -10.04 -10.41 38.69
C THR A 187 -10.77 -9.07 38.65
N PRO A 188 -11.06 -8.45 39.81
CA PRO A 188 -11.68 -7.12 39.86
C PRO A 188 -10.86 -6.03 39.15
N ASP A 189 -9.54 -6.20 39.12
CA ASP A 189 -8.59 -5.26 38.52
C ASP A 189 -8.46 -5.42 36.99
N GLU A 190 -8.98 -6.51 36.41
CA GLU A 190 -9.00 -6.66 34.96
C GLU A 190 -9.97 -5.63 34.34
N PRO A 191 -9.56 -4.93 33.27
CA PRO A 191 -10.47 -4.03 32.55
C PRO A 191 -11.72 -4.75 32.05
N GLY A 192 -12.87 -4.09 32.17
CA GLY A 192 -14.15 -4.65 31.79
C GLY A 192 -15.32 -3.68 32.00
N TRP A 193 -16.48 -4.10 31.53
CA TRP A 193 -17.76 -3.40 31.60
C TRP A 193 -18.80 -4.32 32.24
N GLU A 194 -19.76 -3.73 32.93
CA GLU A 194 -20.90 -4.47 33.47
C GLU A 194 -21.78 -5.01 32.33
N SER A 195 -22.23 -6.25 32.48
CA SER A 195 -23.11 -6.92 31.51
C SER A 195 -24.08 -7.86 32.24
N PRO A 196 -25.13 -8.35 31.57
CA PRO A 196 -26.05 -9.34 32.13
C PRO A 196 -25.37 -10.63 32.61
N TRP A 197 -24.19 -10.95 32.07
CA TRP A 197 -23.42 -12.15 32.41
C TRP A 197 -22.33 -11.88 33.46
N GLY A 198 -22.21 -10.63 33.93
CA GLY A 198 -21.15 -10.17 34.82
C GLY A 198 -20.12 -9.29 34.12
N ARG A 199 -19.19 -8.76 34.91
CA ARG A 199 -18.15 -7.85 34.45
C ARG A 199 -17.19 -8.57 33.49
N GLY A 200 -16.96 -7.99 32.31
CA GLY A 200 -16.11 -8.60 31.29
C GLY A 200 -15.86 -7.69 30.10
N ARG A 201 -15.46 -8.27 28.97
CA ARG A 201 -15.12 -7.56 27.74
C ARG A 201 -15.52 -8.36 26.50
N PRO A 202 -15.69 -7.73 25.34
CA PRO A 202 -16.03 -8.43 24.10
C PRO A 202 -14.94 -9.40 23.65
N GLY A 203 -15.34 -10.45 22.94
CA GLY A 203 -14.45 -11.27 22.12
C GLY A 203 -14.10 -10.57 20.80
N TRP A 204 -12.97 -10.93 20.20
CA TRP A 204 -12.39 -10.22 19.05
C TRP A 204 -13.33 -10.16 17.82
N HIS A 205 -14.19 -11.15 17.60
CA HIS A 205 -15.06 -11.19 16.42
C HIS A 205 -16.33 -10.33 16.58
N ILE A 206 -16.93 -10.31 17.78
CA ILE A 206 -18.25 -9.71 17.99
C ILE A 206 -18.24 -8.19 17.82
N GLU A 207 -17.08 -7.57 18.03
CA GLU A 207 -16.93 -6.12 17.92
C GLU A 207 -17.22 -5.63 16.50
N CYS A 208 -16.66 -6.28 15.48
CA CYS A 208 -16.85 -5.89 14.08
C CYS A 208 -18.30 -6.07 13.66
N SER A 209 -18.93 -7.20 14.03
CA SER A 209 -20.34 -7.48 13.74
C SER A 209 -21.28 -6.42 14.33
N ALA A 210 -21.12 -6.10 15.62
CA ALA A 210 -21.99 -5.14 16.30
C ALA A 210 -21.76 -3.69 15.85
N MET A 211 -20.49 -3.26 15.72
CA MET A 211 -20.15 -1.91 15.24
C MET A 211 -20.63 -1.68 13.81
N THR A 212 -20.40 -2.66 12.93
CA THR A 212 -20.85 -2.59 11.53
C THR A 212 -22.37 -2.53 11.47
N HIS A 213 -23.06 -3.37 12.26
CA HIS A 213 -24.52 -3.34 12.30
C HIS A 213 -25.06 -1.99 12.78
N HIS A 214 -24.45 -1.39 13.80
CA HIS A 214 -24.87 -0.09 14.32
C HIS A 214 -24.74 1.03 13.28
N VAL A 215 -23.62 1.07 12.54
CA VAL A 215 -23.32 2.18 11.62
C VAL A 215 -23.88 1.96 10.21
N LEU A 216 -23.83 0.73 9.70
CA LEU A 216 -24.18 0.39 8.31
C LEU A 216 -25.50 -0.38 8.20
N GLY A 217 -26.07 -0.83 9.32
CA GLY A 217 -27.30 -1.62 9.37
C GLY A 217 -27.05 -3.11 9.14
N GLY A 218 -28.13 -3.85 8.87
CA GLY A 218 -28.08 -5.31 8.83
C GLY A 218 -27.31 -5.94 7.67
N SER A 219 -26.99 -5.20 6.61
CA SER A 219 -26.22 -5.73 5.48
C SER A 219 -25.30 -4.67 4.90
N ILE A 220 -24.17 -5.13 4.37
CA ILE A 220 -23.13 -4.34 3.71
C ILE A 220 -22.87 -4.88 2.30
N ASP A 221 -22.28 -4.03 1.46
CA ASP A 221 -22.00 -4.40 0.08
C ASP A 221 -20.62 -5.05 -0.03
N VAL A 222 -19.62 -4.42 0.60
CA VAL A 222 -18.22 -4.86 0.54
C VAL A 222 -17.62 -4.92 1.94
N HIS A 223 -16.92 -6.02 2.22
CA HIS A 223 -16.09 -6.14 3.41
C HIS A 223 -14.65 -6.49 3.03
N SER A 224 -13.68 -5.87 3.71
CA SER A 224 -12.27 -6.08 3.39
C SER A 224 -11.35 -6.15 4.61
N GLY A 225 -10.22 -6.83 4.47
CA GLY A 225 -9.17 -6.92 5.47
C GLY A 225 -7.95 -7.69 4.96
N GLY A 226 -6.94 -7.86 5.81
CA GLY A 226 -5.82 -8.76 5.50
C GLY A 226 -6.30 -10.20 5.30
N VAL A 227 -5.59 -10.99 4.49
CA VAL A 227 -5.98 -12.40 4.23
C VAL A 227 -5.96 -13.28 5.49
N ASP A 228 -5.20 -12.90 6.52
CA ASP A 228 -5.24 -13.48 7.87
C ASP A 228 -6.58 -13.28 8.57
N LEU A 229 -7.34 -12.24 8.22
CA LEU A 229 -8.67 -12.01 8.78
C LEU A 229 -9.74 -12.86 8.09
N ARG A 230 -9.47 -13.46 6.93
CA ARG A 230 -10.44 -14.32 6.22
C ARG A 230 -10.96 -15.43 7.14
N PHE A 231 -10.06 -16.07 7.87
CA PHE A 231 -10.39 -17.06 8.87
C PHE A 231 -9.44 -16.95 10.07
N PRO A 232 -9.95 -16.96 11.31
CA PRO A 232 -11.35 -17.20 11.67
C PRO A 232 -12.20 -15.93 11.68
N HIS A 233 -11.60 -14.74 11.60
CA HIS A 233 -12.27 -13.48 11.95
C HIS A 233 -13.51 -13.16 11.10
N HIS A 234 -13.35 -12.91 9.80
CA HIS A 234 -14.48 -12.62 8.91
C HIS A 234 -15.45 -13.81 8.77
N ASN A 235 -14.96 -15.05 8.85
CA ASN A 235 -15.82 -16.23 8.89
C ASN A 235 -16.79 -16.18 10.09
N ASN A 236 -16.28 -15.79 11.25
CA ASN A 236 -17.05 -15.69 12.48
C ASN A 236 -17.97 -14.46 12.47
N GLU A 237 -17.56 -13.36 11.83
CA GLU A 237 -18.45 -12.21 11.61
C GLU A 237 -19.65 -12.57 10.73
N ILE A 238 -19.43 -13.30 9.63
CA ILE A 238 -20.56 -13.79 8.80
C ILE A 238 -21.51 -14.63 9.65
N ALA A 239 -20.97 -15.54 10.47
CA ALA A 239 -21.79 -16.39 11.33
C ALA A 239 -22.60 -15.58 12.35
N GLN A 240 -21.99 -14.60 13.01
CA GLN A 240 -22.65 -13.70 13.97
C GLN A 240 -23.73 -12.86 13.28
N CYS A 241 -23.43 -12.26 12.13
CA CYS A 241 -24.37 -11.41 11.41
C CYS A 241 -25.57 -12.19 10.89
N ASP A 242 -25.34 -13.33 10.24
CA ASP A 242 -26.42 -14.18 9.74
C ASP A 242 -27.27 -14.75 10.90
N ALA A 243 -26.65 -15.12 12.03
CA ALA A 243 -27.35 -15.59 13.24
C ALA A 243 -28.18 -14.50 13.93
N TYR A 244 -27.69 -13.26 13.98
CA TYR A 244 -28.41 -12.14 14.58
C TYR A 244 -29.67 -11.81 13.76
N HIS A 245 -29.56 -11.89 12.44
CA HIS A 245 -30.66 -11.68 11.51
C HIS A 245 -31.50 -12.93 11.24
N HIS A 246 -31.18 -14.06 11.87
CA HIS A 246 -31.96 -15.27 11.75
C HIS A 246 -33.30 -15.11 12.48
N HIS A 247 -34.39 -15.10 11.71
CA HIS A 247 -35.74 -15.15 12.26
C HIS A 247 -36.34 -16.53 12.03
N GLN A 248 -36.84 -17.15 13.10
CA GLN A 248 -37.69 -18.34 12.98
C GLN A 248 -38.89 -17.99 12.08
N ALA A 249 -39.17 -18.85 11.09
CA ALA A 249 -40.27 -18.66 10.15
C ALA A 249 -41.58 -18.32 10.88
N GLY A 250 -42.25 -17.24 10.48
CA GLY A 250 -43.52 -16.79 11.07
C GLY A 250 -43.42 -15.68 12.13
N ARG A 251 -42.23 -15.11 12.42
CA ARG A 251 -42.11 -13.89 13.23
C ARG A 251 -42.23 -12.63 12.38
N TYR A 252 -42.97 -11.64 12.91
CA TYR A 252 -43.02 -10.28 12.39
C TYR A 252 -41.94 -9.44 13.06
N LEU A 253 -41.08 -8.77 12.29
CA LEU A 253 -40.16 -7.77 12.82
C LEU A 253 -40.81 -6.39 12.68
N MET A 254 -40.97 -5.69 13.82
CA MET A 254 -41.42 -4.30 13.88
C MET A 254 -40.19 -3.41 14.00
N VAL A 255 -39.92 -2.59 12.97
CA VAL A 255 -38.92 -1.51 13.06
C VAL A 255 -39.65 -0.19 12.85
N GLY A 256 -39.86 0.55 13.93
CA GLY A 256 -40.76 1.71 13.92
C GLY A 256 -42.21 1.29 13.62
N SER A 257 -42.87 2.00 12.70
CA SER A 257 -44.25 1.73 12.26
C SER A 257 -44.36 0.70 11.12
N CYS A 258 -43.24 0.11 10.69
CA CYS A 258 -43.21 -0.81 9.55
C CYS A 258 -43.16 -2.28 10.01
N VAL A 259 -44.05 -3.09 9.42
CA VAL A 259 -44.15 -4.55 9.65
C VAL A 259 -43.42 -5.29 8.53
N TYR A 260 -42.39 -6.07 8.87
CA TYR A 260 -41.71 -6.94 7.92
C TYR A 260 -42.13 -8.40 8.13
N PHE A 261 -42.62 -9.05 7.07
CA PHE A 261 -42.94 -10.48 7.06
C PHE A 261 -41.70 -11.27 6.62
N TYR A 262 -41.14 -12.09 7.51
CA TYR A 262 -39.94 -12.86 7.22
C TYR A 262 -40.33 -14.24 6.67
N SER A 263 -40.05 -14.47 5.39
CA SER A 263 -40.35 -15.72 4.67
C SER A 263 -39.32 -16.84 4.90
N GLY A 264 -38.44 -16.71 5.89
CA GLY A 264 -37.41 -17.71 6.19
C GLY A 264 -36.26 -17.76 5.18
N VAL A 265 -35.95 -16.63 4.54
CA VAL A 265 -34.81 -16.54 3.62
C VAL A 265 -33.54 -16.28 4.42
N ASP A 266 -32.51 -17.08 4.15
CA ASP A 266 -31.15 -16.93 4.69
C ASP A 266 -30.68 -15.48 4.49
N HIS A 267 -30.44 -14.77 5.59
CA HIS A 267 -29.85 -13.45 5.55
C HIS A 267 -28.48 -13.54 4.88
N THR A 268 -28.19 -12.62 3.94
CA THR A 268 -26.84 -12.46 3.39
C THR A 268 -26.29 -11.15 3.90
N TRP A 269 -25.39 -11.22 4.88
CA TRP A 269 -24.81 -10.03 5.48
C TRP A 269 -23.95 -9.20 4.52
N CYS A 270 -23.09 -9.85 3.73
CA CYS A 270 -22.14 -9.18 2.85
C CYS A 270 -22.05 -9.87 1.49
N GLN A 271 -22.10 -9.08 0.41
CA GLN A 271 -22.11 -9.58 -0.97
C GLN A 271 -20.69 -9.89 -1.47
N HIS A 272 -19.70 -9.08 -1.09
CA HIS A 272 -18.36 -9.17 -1.66
C HIS A 272 -17.26 -9.01 -0.61
N PHE A 273 -16.39 -10.01 -0.50
CA PHE A 273 -15.22 -9.98 0.36
C PHE A 273 -13.93 -9.77 -0.42
N VAL A 274 -13.14 -8.79 0.02
CA VAL A 274 -11.84 -8.42 -0.56
C VAL A 274 -10.73 -8.64 0.47
N HIS A 275 -9.84 -9.61 0.23
CA HIS A 275 -8.71 -9.89 1.12
C HIS A 275 -7.37 -9.50 0.50
N PHE A 276 -6.52 -8.83 1.29
CA PHE A 276 -5.19 -8.38 0.87
C PHE A 276 -4.12 -9.42 1.24
N GLY A 277 -3.27 -9.78 0.28
CA GLY A 277 -2.24 -10.80 0.50
C GLY A 277 -1.16 -10.38 1.50
N HIS A 278 -0.49 -11.36 2.09
CA HIS A 278 0.56 -11.14 3.09
C HIS A 278 1.82 -10.52 2.51
N LEU A 279 2.53 -9.78 3.35
CA LEU A 279 3.89 -9.35 3.09
C LEU A 279 4.86 -10.24 3.86
N TYR A 280 5.82 -10.83 3.15
CA TYR A 280 6.87 -11.69 3.71
C TYR A 280 8.21 -10.94 3.73
N ILE A 281 9.11 -11.29 4.63
CA ILE A 281 10.48 -10.78 4.68
C ILE A 281 11.42 -11.94 4.99
N LYS A 282 12.43 -12.15 4.13
CA LYS A 282 13.40 -13.25 4.24
C LYS A 282 12.73 -14.63 4.45
N GLY A 283 11.66 -14.90 3.69
CA GLY A 283 10.96 -16.20 3.69
C GLY A 283 9.92 -16.36 4.78
N LEU A 284 9.93 -15.48 5.79
CA LEU A 284 8.99 -15.52 6.90
C LEU A 284 7.89 -14.47 6.73
N LYS A 285 6.68 -14.81 7.15
CA LYS A 285 5.57 -13.86 7.24
C LYS A 285 6.00 -12.69 8.13
N MET A 286 5.79 -11.46 7.67
CA MET A 286 6.06 -10.30 8.50
C MET A 286 5.01 -10.23 9.61
N SER A 287 5.42 -10.44 10.85
CA SER A 287 4.51 -10.38 11.99
C SER A 287 5.22 -9.86 13.24
N LYS A 288 4.44 -9.30 14.16
CA LYS A 288 4.94 -8.86 15.46
C LYS A 288 5.43 -10.03 16.32
N SER A 289 4.75 -11.17 16.27
CA SER A 289 5.12 -12.38 17.04
C SER A 289 6.50 -12.92 16.64
N LEU A 290 6.84 -12.88 15.36
CA LEU A 290 8.16 -13.30 14.85
C LEU A 290 9.25 -12.23 15.01
N LYS A 291 8.91 -11.04 15.54
CA LYS A 291 9.81 -9.88 15.71
C LYS A 291 10.59 -9.50 14.44
N ASN A 292 10.07 -9.85 13.27
CA ASN A 292 10.72 -9.69 11.98
C ASN A 292 10.07 -8.57 11.15
N PHE A 293 9.54 -7.52 11.79
CA PHE A 293 8.77 -6.49 11.09
C PHE A 293 9.52 -5.18 10.91
N ILE A 294 9.15 -4.45 9.86
CA ILE A 294 9.61 -3.08 9.59
C ILE A 294 8.41 -2.17 9.84
N THR A 295 8.59 -1.15 10.69
CA THR A 295 7.55 -0.14 10.93
C THR A 295 7.39 0.77 9.71
N ILE A 296 6.23 1.41 9.60
CA ILE A 296 5.97 2.35 8.50
C ILE A 296 6.94 3.54 8.58
N ASP A 297 7.22 4.05 9.78
CA ASP A 297 8.19 5.13 9.96
C ASP A 297 9.60 4.73 9.53
N ALA A 298 10.04 3.50 9.82
CA ALA A 298 11.35 3.01 9.40
C ALA A 298 11.45 2.83 7.87
N LEU A 299 10.36 2.44 7.21
CA LEU A 299 10.30 2.43 5.75
C LEU A 299 10.44 3.86 5.20
N LEU A 300 9.63 4.79 5.71
CA LEU A 300 9.56 6.17 5.22
C LEU A 300 10.83 6.99 5.51
N ALA A 301 11.68 6.53 6.42
CA ALA A 301 13.01 7.09 6.62
C ALA A 301 13.95 6.84 5.42
N ASN A 302 13.69 5.80 4.62
CA ASN A 302 14.56 5.37 3.52
C ASN A 302 13.90 5.44 2.13
N TYR A 303 12.57 5.46 2.08
CA TYR A 303 11.80 5.41 0.83
C TYR A 303 10.65 6.40 0.86
N SER A 304 10.29 6.96 -0.30
CA SER A 304 9.10 7.81 -0.40
C SER A 304 7.82 6.99 -0.34
N ALA A 305 6.71 7.64 0.03
CA ALA A 305 5.38 7.04 -0.03
C ALA A 305 5.04 6.58 -1.45
N ASP A 306 5.32 7.40 -2.47
CA ASP A 306 5.08 7.08 -3.87
C ASP A 306 5.84 5.85 -4.34
N ALA A 307 7.09 5.68 -3.89
CA ALA A 307 7.87 4.47 -4.16
C ALA A 307 7.20 3.21 -3.58
N PHE A 308 6.70 3.31 -2.34
CA PHE A 308 5.98 2.20 -1.72
C PHE A 308 4.62 1.92 -2.38
N ARG A 309 3.91 2.95 -2.84
CA ARG A 309 2.67 2.79 -3.61
C ARG A 309 2.95 2.12 -4.96
N LEU A 310 4.01 2.49 -5.67
CA LEU A 310 4.46 1.81 -6.88
C LEU A 310 4.88 0.37 -6.63
N PHE A 311 5.53 0.09 -5.50
CA PHE A 311 5.78 -1.28 -5.07
C PHE A 311 4.46 -2.05 -4.95
N CYS A 312 3.43 -1.48 -4.32
CA CYS A 312 2.13 -2.13 -4.20
C CYS A 312 1.45 -2.33 -5.57
N LEU A 313 1.51 -1.36 -6.48
CA LEU A 313 0.87 -1.42 -7.80
C LEU A 313 1.43 -2.52 -8.72
N GLN A 314 2.70 -2.88 -8.54
CA GLN A 314 3.37 -3.92 -9.33
C GLN A 314 2.87 -5.34 -9.03
N TYR A 315 2.11 -5.53 -7.96
CA TYR A 315 1.52 -6.82 -7.60
C TYR A 315 0.02 -6.70 -7.45
N LYS A 316 -0.70 -7.78 -7.76
CA LYS A 316 -2.13 -7.87 -7.45
C LYS A 316 -2.35 -7.72 -5.94
N TYR A 317 -3.43 -7.05 -5.55
CA TYR A 317 -3.72 -6.76 -4.14
C TYR A 317 -3.89 -8.04 -3.29
N ASN A 318 -4.35 -9.13 -3.90
CA ASN A 318 -4.69 -10.40 -3.25
C ASN A 318 -3.57 -11.45 -3.24
N VAL A 319 -2.40 -11.18 -3.86
CA VAL A 319 -1.28 -12.15 -3.87
C VAL A 319 -0.34 -11.94 -2.70
N ASN A 320 0.36 -12.98 -2.23
CA ASN A 320 1.44 -12.81 -1.27
C ASN A 320 2.67 -12.22 -1.95
N VAL A 321 3.38 -11.30 -1.26
CA VAL A 321 4.55 -10.62 -1.82
C VAL A 321 5.68 -10.63 -0.81
N HIS A 322 6.89 -10.91 -1.29
CA HIS A 322 8.10 -10.75 -0.50
C HIS A 322 8.58 -9.31 -0.58
N PHE A 323 8.77 -8.68 0.57
CA PHE A 323 9.48 -7.42 0.68
C PHE A 323 10.99 -7.66 0.58
N SER A 324 11.65 -6.85 -0.24
CA SER A 324 13.11 -6.74 -0.31
C SER A 324 13.50 -5.33 -0.72
N HIS A 325 14.74 -4.93 -0.38
CA HIS A 325 15.30 -3.66 -0.84
C HIS A 325 15.42 -3.60 -2.36
N ASP A 326 15.66 -4.74 -3.02
CA ASP A 326 15.71 -4.80 -4.49
C ASP A 326 14.35 -4.49 -5.12
N ARG A 327 13.24 -5.03 -4.59
CA ARG A 327 11.89 -4.70 -5.11
C ARG A 327 11.50 -3.24 -4.87
N MET A 328 12.00 -2.64 -3.79
CA MET A 328 11.86 -1.19 -3.57
C MET A 328 12.71 -0.38 -4.56
N ARG A 329 13.91 -0.87 -4.92
CA ARG A 329 14.75 -0.28 -5.97
C ARG A 329 14.05 -0.33 -7.33
N ASP A 330 13.43 -1.45 -7.66
CA ASP A 330 12.64 -1.61 -8.89
C ASP A 330 11.46 -0.63 -8.93
N ALA A 331 10.73 -0.48 -7.83
CA ALA A 331 9.66 0.50 -7.72
C ALA A 331 10.16 1.95 -7.90
N ASN A 332 11.31 2.29 -7.32
CA ASN A 332 11.97 3.58 -7.54
C ASN A 332 12.40 3.78 -8.99
N ALA A 333 12.90 2.74 -9.68
CA ALA A 333 13.27 2.83 -11.09
C ALA A 333 12.03 3.15 -11.96
N VAL A 334 10.89 2.52 -11.66
CA VAL A 334 9.60 2.83 -12.31
C VAL A 334 9.18 4.28 -12.04
N TYR A 335 9.28 4.73 -10.78
CA TYR A 335 9.02 6.12 -10.41
C TYR A 335 9.85 7.10 -11.24
N HIS A 336 11.17 6.88 -11.29
CA HIS A 336 12.10 7.74 -12.02
C HIS A 336 11.84 7.76 -13.52
N ARG A 337 11.34 6.67 -14.10
CA ARG A 337 10.98 6.62 -15.52
C ARG A 337 9.81 7.56 -15.85
N PHE A 338 8.75 7.54 -15.04
CA PHE A 338 7.64 8.50 -15.19
C PHE A 338 8.08 9.92 -14.93
N HIS A 339 8.80 10.15 -13.82
CA HIS A 339 9.32 11.47 -13.48
C HIS A 339 10.19 12.06 -14.60
N SER A 340 11.12 11.27 -15.16
CA SER A 340 12.00 11.71 -16.24
C SER A 340 11.21 12.05 -17.51
N PHE A 341 10.22 11.23 -17.88
CA PHE A 341 9.34 11.52 -19.00
C PHE A 341 8.63 12.88 -18.85
N PHE A 342 8.03 13.12 -17.69
CA PHE A 342 7.33 14.38 -17.43
C PHE A 342 8.28 15.58 -17.38
N HIS A 343 9.44 15.43 -16.74
CA HIS A 343 10.43 16.50 -16.64
C HIS A 343 10.98 16.88 -18.03
N THR A 344 11.35 15.89 -18.86
CA THR A 344 11.83 16.15 -20.23
C THR A 344 10.77 16.86 -21.06
N LEU A 345 9.50 16.47 -20.94
CA LEU A 345 8.40 17.16 -21.62
C LEU A 345 8.21 18.60 -21.09
N GLN A 346 8.30 18.81 -19.78
CA GLN A 346 8.15 20.14 -19.19
C GLN A 346 9.23 21.10 -19.69
N SER A 347 10.49 20.67 -19.74
CA SER A 347 11.58 21.46 -20.32
C SER A 347 11.33 21.75 -21.80
N HIS A 348 10.78 20.80 -22.56
CA HIS A 348 10.44 20.99 -23.97
C HIS A 348 9.30 22.00 -24.20
N VAL A 349 8.25 21.96 -23.37
CA VAL A 349 7.15 22.92 -23.38
C VAL A 349 7.68 24.33 -23.11
N LYS A 350 8.45 24.52 -22.02
CA LYS A 350 9.06 25.81 -21.67
C LYS A 350 9.92 26.38 -22.81
N ALA A 351 10.73 25.54 -23.44
CA ALA A 351 11.57 25.95 -24.57
C ALA A 351 10.74 26.42 -25.79
N THR A 352 9.60 25.76 -26.03
CA THR A 352 8.67 26.10 -27.12
C THR A 352 7.96 27.43 -26.84
N GLU A 353 7.53 27.67 -25.60
CA GLU A 353 6.82 28.88 -25.19
C GLU A 353 7.72 30.12 -25.13
N ALA A 354 8.99 29.95 -24.73
CA ALA A 354 9.97 31.04 -24.63
C ALA A 354 10.42 31.63 -25.98
N GLY A 355 9.84 31.19 -27.11
CA GLY A 355 10.15 31.71 -28.44
C GLY A 355 11.56 31.35 -28.93
N GLY A 356 12.25 30.43 -28.27
CA GLY A 356 13.59 29.94 -28.58
C GLY A 356 13.64 29.03 -29.81
N ALA A 357 12.95 29.38 -30.89
CA ALA A 357 13.05 28.70 -32.17
C ALA A 357 14.44 28.97 -32.76
N SER A 358 15.40 28.09 -32.46
CA SER A 358 16.55 27.93 -33.33
C SER A 358 16.04 27.49 -34.71
N GLU A 359 16.57 28.07 -35.79
CA GLU A 359 16.29 27.70 -37.19
C GLU A 359 16.42 26.19 -37.49
N ARG A 360 16.97 25.40 -36.55
CA ARG A 360 17.19 23.94 -36.68
C ARG A 360 16.09 23.04 -36.13
N THR A 361 15.07 23.55 -35.44
CA THR A 361 13.91 22.75 -35.00
C THR A 361 12.63 23.55 -35.22
N PRO A 362 11.95 23.39 -36.36
CA PRO A 362 10.64 23.98 -36.55
C PRO A 362 9.69 23.31 -35.56
N TYR A 363 9.15 24.09 -34.61
CA TYR A 363 8.05 23.66 -33.76
C TYR A 363 6.84 23.41 -34.65
N ALA A 364 6.66 22.17 -35.10
CA ALA A 364 5.57 21.81 -35.98
C ALA A 364 4.27 21.76 -35.16
N ARG A 365 3.45 22.81 -35.29
CA ARG A 365 2.03 22.76 -34.87
C ARG A 365 1.17 21.91 -35.83
N ARG A 366 1.79 21.34 -36.86
CA ARG A 366 1.12 20.50 -37.85
C ARG A 366 1.20 19.05 -37.38
N VAL A 367 0.04 18.52 -37.01
CA VAL A 367 -0.17 17.08 -36.76
C VAL A 367 -0.04 16.31 -38.07
N ASP A 368 0.65 15.18 -38.05
CA ASP A 368 0.67 14.25 -39.17
C ASP A 368 0.67 12.77 -38.72
N ALA A 369 1.02 11.85 -39.65
CA ALA A 369 0.96 10.42 -39.41
C ALA A 369 1.79 9.94 -38.21
N ALA A 370 2.89 10.62 -37.84
CA ALA A 370 3.65 10.24 -36.65
C ALA A 370 2.90 10.60 -35.36
N ASP A 371 2.31 11.79 -35.32
CA ASP A 371 1.48 12.24 -34.21
C ASP A 371 0.22 11.37 -34.06
N PHE A 372 -0.44 11.02 -35.17
CA PHE A 372 -1.59 10.12 -35.16
C PHE A 372 -1.25 8.74 -34.59
N ARG A 373 -0.06 8.17 -34.89
CA ARG A 373 0.35 6.90 -34.28
C ARG A 373 0.47 6.98 -32.76
N VAL A 374 0.94 8.10 -32.21
CA VAL A 374 1.01 8.32 -30.76
C VAL A 374 -0.39 8.49 -30.17
N LEU A 375 -1.28 9.22 -30.86
CA LEU A 375 -2.68 9.36 -30.45
C LEU A 375 -3.45 8.03 -30.49
N ASP A 376 -3.21 7.19 -31.49
CA ASP A 376 -3.78 5.85 -31.58
C ASP A 376 -3.27 4.96 -30.44
N ALA A 377 -1.96 5.01 -30.15
CA ALA A 377 -1.38 4.31 -28.99
C ALA A 377 -1.97 4.79 -27.66
N LEU A 378 -2.21 6.10 -27.51
CA LEU A 378 -2.89 6.67 -26.35
C LEU A 378 -4.34 6.17 -26.25
N ALA A 379 -5.10 6.15 -27.34
CA ALA A 379 -6.46 5.66 -27.38
C ALA A 379 -6.53 4.17 -27.00
N GLN A 380 -5.61 3.35 -27.52
CA GLN A 380 -5.53 1.94 -27.19
C GLN A 380 -5.15 1.72 -25.72
N CYS A 381 -4.15 2.46 -25.22
CA CYS A 381 -3.75 2.39 -23.81
C CYS A 381 -4.92 2.71 -22.86
N LYS A 382 -5.78 3.68 -23.20
CA LYS A 382 -7.00 4.00 -22.43
C LYS A 382 -7.94 2.80 -22.32
N LEU A 383 -8.17 2.10 -23.43
CA LEU A 383 -9.02 0.90 -23.46
C LEU A 383 -8.38 -0.24 -22.67
N ASP A 384 -7.08 -0.44 -22.81
CA ASP A 384 -6.35 -1.52 -22.14
C ASP A 384 -6.30 -1.31 -20.63
N VAL A 385 -6.08 -0.07 -20.17
CA VAL A 385 -6.13 0.30 -18.75
C VAL A 385 -7.54 0.10 -18.19
N ASP A 386 -8.60 0.56 -18.87
CA ASP A 386 -9.98 0.33 -18.42
C ASP A 386 -10.30 -1.18 -18.31
N SER A 387 -9.91 -1.96 -19.32
CA SER A 387 -10.05 -3.42 -19.34
C SER A 387 -9.31 -4.08 -18.17
N ALA A 388 -8.07 -3.68 -17.92
CA ALA A 388 -7.27 -4.17 -16.80
C ALA A 388 -7.94 -3.84 -15.45
N LEU A 389 -8.44 -2.62 -15.26
CA LEU A 389 -9.08 -2.22 -14.01
C LEU A 389 -10.43 -2.93 -13.78
N ARG A 390 -11.21 -3.19 -14.84
CA ARG A 390 -12.44 -4.01 -14.77
C ARG A 390 -12.15 -5.47 -14.42
N LEU A 391 -11.02 -6.01 -14.89
CA LEU A 391 -10.61 -7.38 -14.62
C LEU A 391 -9.90 -7.47 -13.26
N ASP A 392 -10.71 -7.44 -12.20
CA ASP A 392 -10.26 -7.64 -10.81
C ASP A 392 -9.18 -6.63 -10.38
N PHE A 393 -9.36 -5.35 -10.72
CA PHE A 393 -8.44 -4.27 -10.37
C PHE A 393 -6.99 -4.62 -10.75
N ASN A 394 -6.73 -4.99 -12.01
CA ASN A 394 -5.39 -5.37 -12.48
C ASN A 394 -4.44 -4.17 -12.57
N THR A 395 -4.01 -3.66 -11.41
CA THR A 395 -3.06 -2.55 -11.32
C THR A 395 -1.70 -2.87 -11.93
N PRO A 396 -1.15 -4.11 -11.88
CA PRO A 396 0.09 -4.42 -12.59
C PRO A 396 -0.07 -4.27 -14.12
N GLY A 397 -1.17 -4.79 -14.67
CA GLY A 397 -1.48 -4.66 -16.10
C GLY A 397 -1.68 -3.20 -16.52
N ALA A 398 -2.45 -2.44 -15.74
CA ALA A 398 -2.62 -1.00 -15.98
C ALA A 398 -1.27 -0.25 -15.96
N LEU A 399 -0.42 -0.52 -14.97
CA LEU A 399 0.92 0.07 -14.87
C LEU A 399 1.80 -0.29 -16.06
N GLN A 400 1.74 -1.55 -16.53
CA GLN A 400 2.47 -2.01 -17.71
C GLN A 400 2.04 -1.24 -18.98
N HIS A 401 0.73 -1.07 -19.21
CA HIS A 401 0.23 -0.33 -20.37
C HIS A 401 0.66 1.15 -20.36
N LEU A 402 0.72 1.78 -19.18
CA LEU A 402 1.26 3.14 -19.04
C LEU A 402 2.75 3.20 -19.40
N LEU A 403 3.54 2.23 -18.93
CA LEU A 403 4.97 2.15 -19.24
C LEU A 403 5.22 1.92 -20.73
N GLU A 404 4.43 1.07 -21.37
CA GLU A 404 4.48 0.82 -22.82
C GLU A 404 4.14 2.08 -23.62
N LEU A 405 3.10 2.82 -23.22
CA LEU A 405 2.73 4.11 -23.82
C LEU A 405 3.86 5.15 -23.71
N VAL A 406 4.45 5.30 -22.52
CA VAL A 406 5.60 6.21 -22.30
C VAL A 406 6.79 5.81 -23.20
N THR A 407 7.04 4.51 -23.34
CA THR A 407 8.13 3.98 -24.18
C THR A 407 7.89 4.27 -25.65
N ALA A 408 6.70 3.96 -26.15
CA ALA A 408 6.32 4.22 -27.54
C ALA A 408 6.39 5.71 -27.87
N THR A 409 5.94 6.56 -26.94
CA THR A 409 5.98 8.02 -27.07
C THR A 409 7.42 8.54 -27.11
N ASN A 410 8.27 8.10 -26.17
CA ASN A 410 9.69 8.48 -26.16
C ASN A 410 10.42 8.05 -27.44
N LYS A 411 10.12 6.85 -27.95
CA LYS A 411 10.68 6.37 -29.21
C LYS A 411 10.25 7.24 -30.38
N ALA A 412 8.94 7.49 -30.53
CA ALA A 412 8.41 8.34 -31.60
C ALA A 412 8.99 9.76 -31.53
N TRP A 413 9.14 10.30 -30.33
CA TRP A 413 9.73 11.62 -30.10
C TRP A 413 11.23 11.66 -30.44
N THR A 414 11.97 10.61 -30.13
CA THR A 414 13.39 10.49 -30.47
C THR A 414 13.59 10.38 -31.99
N ASP A 415 12.80 9.51 -32.64
CA ASP A 415 12.84 9.31 -34.09
C ASP A 415 12.44 10.57 -34.85
N ARG A 416 11.58 11.41 -34.24
CA ARG A 416 11.14 12.69 -34.80
C ARG A 416 11.05 13.77 -33.70
N PRO A 417 12.10 14.59 -33.51
CA PRO A 417 12.09 15.65 -32.50
C PRO A 417 11.06 16.77 -32.71
N ALA A 418 10.48 16.89 -33.90
CA ALA A 418 9.44 17.86 -34.25
C ALA A 418 8.01 17.26 -34.16
N MET A 419 7.72 16.50 -33.09
CA MET A 419 6.34 16.09 -32.78
C MET A 419 5.55 17.25 -32.17
N SER A 420 4.23 17.22 -32.29
CA SER A 420 3.35 18.20 -31.67
C SER A 420 3.46 18.13 -30.14
N VAL A 421 3.69 19.30 -29.53
CA VAL A 421 3.74 19.45 -28.07
C VAL A 421 2.39 19.10 -27.46
N GLU A 422 1.30 19.47 -28.12
CA GLU A 422 -0.06 19.18 -27.68
C GLU A 422 -0.32 17.67 -27.58
N VAL A 423 0.21 16.88 -28.54
CA VAL A 423 0.09 15.41 -28.52
C VAL A 423 0.90 14.80 -27.37
N LEU A 424 2.12 15.27 -27.15
CA LEU A 424 2.95 14.85 -26.03
C LEU A 424 2.28 15.19 -24.68
N CYS A 425 1.72 16.39 -24.55
CA CYS A 425 0.99 16.82 -23.36
C CYS A 425 -0.30 16.00 -23.13
N ALA A 426 -1.00 15.60 -24.20
CA ALA A 426 -2.17 14.72 -24.09
C ALA A 426 -1.81 13.35 -23.49
N VAL A 427 -0.69 12.76 -23.93
CA VAL A 427 -0.15 11.52 -23.35
C VAL A 427 0.22 11.74 -21.89
N ALA A 428 1.03 12.76 -21.60
CA ALA A 428 1.48 13.03 -20.24
C ALA A 428 0.32 13.29 -19.27
N THR A 429 -0.70 14.02 -19.71
CA THR A 429 -1.91 14.29 -18.91
C THR A 429 -2.60 12.99 -18.53
N TYR A 430 -2.84 12.09 -19.48
CA TYR A 430 -3.49 10.81 -19.21
C TYR A 430 -2.66 9.93 -18.26
N VAL A 431 -1.35 9.85 -18.46
CA VAL A 431 -0.46 9.07 -17.57
C VAL A 431 -0.46 9.68 -16.17
N MET A 432 -0.36 11.00 -16.02
CA MET A 432 -0.44 11.67 -14.73
C MET A 432 -1.79 11.45 -14.04
N ASP A 433 -2.91 11.55 -14.76
CA ASP A 433 -4.25 11.31 -14.20
C ASP A 433 -4.40 9.87 -13.69
N THR A 434 -3.89 8.90 -14.45
CA THR A 434 -3.95 7.48 -14.04
C THR A 434 -3.03 7.19 -12.85
N LEU A 435 -1.84 7.82 -12.77
CA LEU A 435 -0.97 7.69 -11.60
C LEU A 435 -1.56 8.39 -10.36
N ALA A 436 -2.21 9.55 -10.54
CA ALA A 436 -2.93 10.26 -9.49
C ALA A 436 -4.15 9.48 -8.98
N LEU A 437 -4.85 8.76 -9.86
CA LEU A 437 -5.89 7.78 -9.50
C LEU A 437 -5.33 6.73 -8.54
N PHE A 438 -4.09 6.29 -8.75
CA PHE A 438 -3.40 5.37 -7.84
C PHE A 438 -2.75 6.05 -6.62
N GLY A 439 -2.96 7.36 -6.43
CA GLY A 439 -2.46 8.13 -5.29
C GLY A 439 -0.97 8.48 -5.36
N LEU A 440 -0.37 8.55 -6.55
CA LEU A 440 0.98 9.10 -6.76
C LEU A 440 0.91 10.60 -7.04
N ASP A 441 0.89 11.40 -5.97
CA ASP A 441 0.69 12.85 -6.09
C ASP A 441 1.97 13.63 -6.40
N ALA A 442 3.17 13.09 -6.09
CA ALA A 442 4.43 13.76 -6.40
C ALA A 442 4.77 13.75 -7.91
N LEU A 443 4.05 12.95 -8.70
CA LEU A 443 4.17 12.89 -10.16
C LEU A 443 3.20 13.84 -10.88
N ARG A 444 2.71 14.89 -10.20
CA ARG A 444 1.89 15.94 -10.81
C ARG A 444 2.77 17.06 -11.37
N PHE A 445 2.63 17.34 -12.65
CA PHE A 445 3.29 18.45 -13.34
C PHE A 445 2.23 19.40 -13.92
N PRO A 446 1.67 20.34 -13.11
CA PRO A 446 0.54 21.19 -13.52
C PRO A 446 0.80 21.98 -14.80
N SER A 447 2.04 22.41 -15.03
CA SER A 447 2.45 23.16 -16.23
C SER A 447 2.21 22.41 -17.55
N LEU A 448 2.11 21.08 -17.52
CA LEU A 448 1.86 20.28 -18.73
C LEU A 448 0.39 20.27 -19.18
N ARG A 449 -0.53 20.75 -18.33
CA ARG A 449 -1.99 20.66 -18.58
C ARG A 449 -2.59 21.88 -19.29
N LEU A 450 -1.83 22.94 -19.56
CA LEU A 450 -2.38 24.25 -19.99
C LEU A 450 -3.55 24.73 -19.09
N ALA A 451 -3.62 24.23 -17.85
CA ALA A 451 -4.57 24.66 -16.85
C ALA A 451 -3.92 25.79 -16.04
N ALA A 452 -4.70 26.80 -15.66
CA ALA A 452 -4.23 27.82 -14.72
C ALA A 452 -3.59 27.11 -13.51
N PRO A 453 -2.41 27.54 -13.04
CA PRO A 453 -1.81 26.96 -11.86
C PRO A 453 -2.87 26.98 -10.74
N VAL A 454 -3.23 25.80 -10.25
CA VAL A 454 -4.08 25.70 -9.06
C VAL A 454 -3.30 26.41 -7.95
N ALA A 455 -3.94 27.38 -7.30
CA ALA A 455 -3.30 28.37 -6.42
C ALA A 455 -2.62 27.80 -5.15
N ASP A 456 -2.46 26.48 -5.02
CA ASP A 456 -1.91 25.84 -3.83
C ASP A 456 -0.36 25.74 -3.81
N ASP A 457 0.33 25.98 -4.92
CA ASP A 457 1.81 25.98 -4.97
C ASP A 457 2.44 27.39 -5.00
N ALA A 458 1.64 28.46 -5.05
CA ALA A 458 2.17 29.82 -5.07
C ALA A 458 2.93 30.20 -3.78
N ALA A 459 2.65 29.52 -2.66
CA ALA A 459 3.33 29.77 -1.39
C ALA A 459 4.72 29.11 -1.26
N SER A 460 5.04 28.11 -2.09
CA SER A 460 6.37 27.46 -2.11
C SER A 460 7.29 28.02 -3.19
N GLN A 461 6.75 28.74 -4.18
CA GLN A 461 7.48 29.25 -5.34
C GLN A 461 7.89 30.72 -5.27
N SER A 462 7.44 31.50 -4.28
CA SER A 462 7.85 32.91 -4.17
C SER A 462 9.13 33.06 -3.33
N ASN A 463 10.24 33.32 -4.02
CA ASN A 463 11.54 33.84 -3.52
C ASN A 463 12.70 32.87 -3.25
N ALA A 464 12.61 31.59 -3.58
CA ALA A 464 13.78 30.73 -3.66
C ALA A 464 14.15 30.52 -5.13
N ILE A 465 15.35 30.93 -5.57
CA ILE A 465 15.93 30.43 -6.81
C ILE A 465 15.97 28.91 -6.67
N GLN A 466 15.11 28.17 -7.38
CA GLN A 466 15.06 26.73 -7.26
C GLN A 466 16.38 26.17 -7.78
N GLY A 467 16.97 25.19 -7.08
CA GLY A 467 18.24 24.58 -7.50
C GLY A 467 18.19 24.04 -8.95
N ALA A 468 17.00 23.65 -9.41
CA ALA A 468 16.73 23.25 -10.79
C ALA A 468 16.96 24.38 -11.82
N ASP A 469 16.52 25.62 -11.52
CA ASP A 469 16.69 26.76 -12.44
C ASP A 469 18.17 27.13 -12.60
N VAL A 470 18.95 27.03 -11.53
CA VAL A 470 20.42 27.23 -11.57
C VAL A 470 21.09 26.13 -12.40
N MET A 471 20.66 24.88 -12.23
CA MET A 471 21.22 23.75 -12.95
C MET A 471 20.88 23.77 -14.44
N ASP A 472 19.69 24.22 -14.82
CA ASP A 472 19.27 24.39 -16.20
C ASP A 472 20.11 25.46 -16.92
N VAL A 473 20.32 26.62 -16.27
CA VAL A 473 21.19 27.69 -16.79
C VAL A 473 22.63 27.19 -16.91
N PHE A 474 23.15 26.51 -15.88
CA PHE A 474 24.51 26.01 -15.86
C PHE A 474 24.77 24.94 -16.93
N THR A 475 23.83 24.01 -17.10
CA THR A 475 23.92 22.93 -18.08
C THR A 475 23.84 23.47 -19.50
N THR A 476 22.96 24.45 -19.74
CA THR A 476 22.86 25.16 -21.02
C THR A 476 24.15 25.92 -21.35
N PHE A 477 24.71 26.66 -20.39
CA PHE A 477 25.99 27.36 -20.56
C PHE A 477 27.12 26.39 -20.90
N ARG A 478 27.24 25.28 -20.16
CA ARG A 478 28.26 24.26 -20.43
C ARG A 478 28.10 23.65 -21.82
N ALA A 479 26.87 23.35 -22.24
CA ALA A 479 26.57 22.78 -23.55
C ALA A 479 27.01 23.72 -24.69
N GLN A 480 26.77 25.02 -24.54
CA GLN A 480 27.17 26.03 -25.52
C GLN A 480 28.70 26.21 -25.59
N VAL A 481 29.37 26.27 -24.44
CA VAL A 481 30.84 26.35 -24.37
C VAL A 481 31.49 25.12 -25.01
N ARG A 482 30.95 23.92 -24.73
CA ARG A 482 31.43 22.67 -25.34
C ARG A 482 31.20 22.66 -26.85
N ALA A 483 30.03 23.10 -27.32
CA ALA A 483 29.73 23.18 -28.75
C ALA A 483 30.70 24.09 -29.51
N LEU A 484 31.05 25.25 -28.93
CA LEU A 484 32.03 26.18 -29.50
C LEU A 484 33.43 25.55 -29.55
N ALA A 485 33.87 24.89 -28.48
CA ALA A 485 35.18 24.24 -28.44
C ALA A 485 35.28 23.06 -29.44
N LEU A 486 34.17 22.37 -29.73
CA LEU A 486 34.12 21.31 -30.74
C LEU A 486 34.28 21.82 -32.19
N THR A 487 34.17 23.14 -32.45
CA THR A 487 34.35 23.68 -33.81
C THR A 487 35.82 23.77 -34.26
N ASN A 488 36.78 23.67 -33.33
CA ASN A 488 38.20 23.73 -33.63
C ASN A 488 39.02 22.78 -32.72
N THR A 489 38.79 21.48 -32.87
CA THR A 489 39.36 20.43 -32.00
C THR A 489 40.88 20.24 -32.11
N SER A 490 41.51 20.83 -33.13
CA SER A 490 42.97 20.86 -33.31
C SER A 490 43.66 21.95 -32.46
N ASP A 491 42.92 22.93 -31.97
CA ASP A 491 43.46 24.00 -31.14
C ASP A 491 43.63 23.55 -29.68
N LYS A 492 44.77 23.91 -29.09
CA LYS A 492 45.12 23.47 -27.72
C LYS A 492 44.20 24.08 -26.67
N VAL A 493 43.75 25.33 -26.86
CA VAL A 493 42.81 25.99 -25.95
C VAL A 493 41.45 25.35 -26.04
N ALA A 494 40.99 25.00 -27.25
CA ALA A 494 39.74 24.25 -27.43
C ALA A 494 39.78 22.89 -26.73
N GLN A 495 40.89 22.14 -26.82
CA GLN A 495 41.03 20.87 -26.09
C GLN A 495 41.03 21.04 -24.57
N ASP A 496 41.65 22.09 -24.05
CA ASP A 496 41.65 22.38 -22.61
C ASP A 496 40.24 22.81 -22.12
N ILE A 497 39.48 23.55 -22.94
CA ILE A 497 38.07 23.86 -22.66
C ILE A 497 37.22 22.58 -22.65
N LEU A 498 37.41 21.67 -23.60
CA LEU A 498 36.68 20.39 -23.62
C LEU A 498 36.96 19.55 -22.38
N LYS A 499 38.23 19.48 -21.95
CA LYS A 499 38.62 18.84 -20.68
C LYS A 499 37.94 19.49 -19.49
N LEU A 500 37.92 20.82 -19.41
CA LEU A 500 37.21 21.54 -18.34
C LEU A 500 35.71 21.24 -18.35
N CYS A 501 35.07 21.18 -19.52
CA CYS A 501 33.68 20.78 -19.63
C CYS A 501 33.45 19.33 -19.15
N ASP A 502 34.38 18.42 -19.40
CA ASP A 502 34.33 17.03 -18.94
C ASP A 502 34.62 16.88 -17.44
N THR A 503 35.54 17.68 -16.88
CA THR A 503 35.74 17.79 -15.42
C THR A 503 34.51 18.35 -14.73
N VAL A 504 33.81 19.32 -15.35
CA VAL A 504 32.55 19.83 -14.83
C VAL A 504 31.44 18.76 -14.85
N ARG A 505 31.44 17.92 -15.89
CA ARG A 505 30.52 16.78 -16.05
C ARG A 505 30.78 15.65 -15.04
N CYS A 506 32.05 15.32 -14.78
CA CYS A 506 32.44 14.18 -13.95
C CYS A 506 32.71 14.53 -12.47
N ASP A 507 33.29 15.70 -12.17
CA ASP A 507 33.85 16.02 -10.84
C ASP A 507 33.24 17.24 -10.12
N SER A 508 32.42 18.07 -10.80
CA SER A 508 32.05 19.39 -10.24
C SER A 508 30.72 19.48 -9.50
N LEU A 509 30.03 18.37 -9.26
CA LEU A 509 28.86 18.35 -8.36
C LEU A 509 29.18 17.80 -6.96
N LEU A 510 30.41 17.32 -6.76
CA LEU A 510 31.00 17.07 -5.44
C LEU A 510 31.46 18.38 -4.75
N SER A 511 31.76 19.43 -5.53
CA SER A 511 32.47 20.63 -5.04
C SER A 511 31.65 21.92 -4.99
N MET A 512 30.37 21.93 -5.41
CA MET A 512 29.45 23.06 -5.12
C MET A 512 29.29 23.34 -3.60
N ASN A 513 29.72 22.39 -2.76
CA ASN A 513 29.94 22.55 -1.32
C ASN A 513 30.95 23.66 -0.95
N ARG A 514 31.91 24.01 -1.81
CA ARG A 514 32.91 25.07 -1.54
C ARG A 514 32.38 26.49 -1.78
N ALA A 515 31.49 26.69 -2.74
CA ALA A 515 30.89 27.99 -3.02
C ALA A 515 29.86 28.38 -1.94
N ILE A 516 29.07 27.42 -1.46
CA ILE A 516 28.13 27.61 -0.33
C ILE A 516 28.90 27.85 0.99
N ARG A 517 30.08 27.24 1.17
CA ARG A 517 31.00 27.50 2.31
C ARG A 517 31.44 28.95 2.46
N LEU A 518 31.44 29.74 1.37
CA LEU A 518 31.78 31.17 1.41
C LEU A 518 30.58 32.07 1.75
N LEU A 519 29.35 31.57 1.60
CA LEU A 519 28.10 32.31 1.86
C LEU A 519 27.53 32.05 3.26
N TYR A 520 27.87 30.94 3.92
CA TYR A 520 27.42 30.62 5.29
C TYR A 520 28.58 30.61 6.28
N MET A 521 28.78 31.73 6.99
CA MET A 521 29.86 31.90 7.98
C MET A 521 29.52 31.33 9.38
N TYR A 522 28.69 30.28 9.48
CA TYR A 522 28.27 29.68 10.77
C TYR A 522 27.96 28.17 10.71
N VAL A 523 28.84 27.36 10.11
CA VAL A 523 28.76 25.89 10.23
C VAL A 523 30.10 25.35 10.75
N PRO A 524 30.14 24.51 11.80
CA PRO A 524 31.37 23.94 12.34
C PRO A 524 32.13 23.10 11.29
N ARG A 525 33.46 23.13 11.37
CA ARG A 525 34.40 22.71 10.30
C ARG A 525 34.33 21.24 9.87
N ASP A 526 33.62 20.38 10.61
CA ASP A 526 33.71 18.92 10.47
C ASP A 526 32.41 18.20 10.04
N ALA A 527 31.37 18.91 9.63
CA ALA A 527 30.19 18.27 9.02
C ALA A 527 30.40 18.02 7.52
N GLN A 528 30.41 16.75 7.10
CA GLN A 528 30.21 16.38 5.69
C GLN A 528 28.74 16.62 5.32
N LEU A 529 28.49 17.58 4.44
CA LEU A 529 27.17 17.75 3.82
C LEU A 529 26.96 16.67 2.74
N PRO A 530 25.72 16.17 2.56
CA PRO A 530 25.41 15.15 1.55
C PRO A 530 25.71 15.64 0.13
N SER A 531 26.12 14.72 -0.75
CA SER A 531 26.26 14.98 -2.19
C SER A 531 24.88 15.34 -2.77
N LEU A 532 24.82 16.35 -3.65
CA LEU A 532 23.55 16.75 -4.30
C LEU A 532 23.03 15.68 -5.27
N GLY A 533 23.86 14.69 -5.61
CA GLY A 533 23.55 13.57 -6.48
C GLY A 533 23.01 14.07 -7.80
N ILE A 534 23.82 14.71 -8.65
CA ILE A 534 23.36 15.22 -9.96
C ILE A 534 24.32 14.69 -11.04
N GLN A 535 23.75 14.19 -12.14
CA GLN A 535 24.47 13.65 -13.30
C GLN A 535 24.08 14.45 -14.55
N ILE A 536 25.06 14.90 -15.33
CA ILE A 536 24.85 15.65 -16.58
C ILE A 536 25.16 14.74 -17.78
N GLU A 537 24.22 14.66 -18.73
CA GLU A 537 24.32 13.84 -19.94
C GLU A 537 24.28 14.72 -21.21
N ASP A 538 25.17 14.43 -22.15
CA ASP A 538 25.27 15.12 -23.45
C ASP A 538 24.47 14.35 -24.50
N ILE A 539 23.42 14.96 -25.04
CA ILE A 539 22.57 14.34 -26.05
C ILE A 539 23.15 14.60 -27.45
N SER A 540 23.59 15.84 -27.70
CA SER A 540 24.16 16.27 -28.99
C SER A 540 24.92 17.60 -28.83
N PRO A 541 25.72 18.05 -29.82
CA PRO A 541 26.45 19.32 -29.72
C PRO A 541 25.51 20.49 -29.40
N GLY A 542 25.71 21.14 -28.24
CA GLY A 542 24.89 22.25 -27.76
C GLY A 542 23.63 21.85 -26.99
N LYS A 543 23.40 20.55 -26.74
CA LYS A 543 22.27 20.05 -25.95
C LYS A 543 22.74 19.05 -24.88
N SER A 544 22.55 19.43 -23.63
CA SER A 544 22.83 18.61 -22.46
C SER A 544 21.63 18.69 -21.50
N PHE A 545 21.41 17.66 -20.70
CA PHE A 545 20.41 17.67 -19.62
C PHE A 545 21.03 17.11 -18.35
N TRP A 546 20.39 17.34 -17.22
CA TRP A 546 20.82 16.81 -15.93
C TRP A 546 19.72 15.98 -15.28
N LYS A 547 20.11 15.04 -14.41
CA LYS A 547 19.21 14.21 -13.60
C LYS A 547 19.76 14.08 -12.18
N GLN A 548 18.91 13.84 -11.19
CA GLN A 548 19.37 13.60 -9.82
C GLN A 548 19.73 12.12 -9.63
N GLN A 549 21.00 11.83 -9.34
CA GLN A 549 21.54 10.53 -8.95
C GLN A 549 21.16 10.20 -7.51
N VAL A 550 20.35 9.16 -7.33
CA VAL A 550 20.23 8.45 -6.05
C VAL A 550 21.39 7.46 -6.01
N ASP A 551 22.18 7.44 -4.92
CA ASP A 551 23.36 6.58 -4.81
C ASP A 551 23.05 5.14 -5.23
N ALA A 552 23.67 4.70 -6.32
CA ALA A 552 23.71 3.30 -6.72
C ALA A 552 25.01 2.71 -6.16
N PRO A 553 24.99 1.57 -5.45
CA PRO A 553 26.21 0.84 -5.16
C PRO A 553 26.77 0.23 -6.46
N GLU A 554 28.08 0.05 -6.47
CA GLU A 554 28.99 -0.26 -7.58
C GLU A 554 28.44 -1.18 -8.69
N ALA A 555 28.82 -0.85 -9.93
CA ALA A 555 28.44 -1.57 -11.14
C ALA A 555 28.88 -3.05 -11.09
N VAL A 556 27.92 -3.96 -11.24
CA VAL A 556 28.17 -5.36 -11.59
C VAL A 556 28.12 -5.47 -13.10
N GLU A 557 29.14 -6.11 -13.70
CA GLU A 557 29.24 -6.34 -15.13
C GLU A 557 28.04 -7.14 -15.68
N ASP A 558 27.52 -6.68 -16.81
CA ASP A 558 26.38 -7.22 -17.53
C ASP A 558 26.64 -8.65 -18.01
N ASN A 559 26.00 -9.64 -17.36
CA ASN A 559 25.91 -11.00 -17.86
C ASN A 559 24.49 -11.56 -17.63
N THR A 560 23.54 -10.94 -18.32
CA THR A 560 22.07 -11.12 -18.24
C THR A 560 21.53 -12.56 -18.38
N SER A 561 22.31 -13.53 -18.89
CA SER A 561 21.86 -14.92 -19.02
C SER A 561 22.12 -15.76 -17.75
N THR A 562 23.23 -15.49 -17.05
CA THR A 562 23.66 -16.23 -15.87
C THR A 562 22.90 -15.75 -14.62
N GLU A 563 22.62 -14.44 -14.52
CA GLU A 563 21.87 -13.87 -13.40
C GLU A 563 20.43 -14.35 -13.34
N LYS A 564 19.75 -14.50 -14.49
CA LYS A 564 18.38 -15.01 -14.53
C LYS A 564 18.29 -16.46 -14.05
N ALA A 565 19.30 -17.27 -14.37
CA ALA A 565 19.43 -18.64 -13.88
C ALA A 565 19.78 -18.70 -12.39
N VAL A 566 20.66 -17.81 -11.92
CA VAL A 566 21.02 -17.70 -10.48
C VAL A 566 19.83 -17.19 -9.66
N LEU A 567 19.07 -16.22 -10.16
CA LEU A 567 17.85 -15.71 -9.53
C LEU A 567 16.74 -16.77 -9.53
N ALA A 568 16.56 -17.53 -10.60
CA ALA A 568 15.62 -18.64 -10.65
C ALA A 568 16.04 -19.78 -9.71
N ALA A 569 17.33 -20.10 -9.63
CA ALA A 569 17.86 -21.10 -8.70
C ALA A 569 17.70 -20.65 -7.24
N LYS A 570 17.99 -19.40 -6.92
CA LYS A 570 17.76 -18.82 -5.59
C LYS A 570 16.28 -18.74 -5.24
N ALA A 571 15.42 -18.42 -6.21
CA ALA A 571 13.97 -18.43 -6.02
C ALA A 571 13.45 -19.85 -5.75
N ALA A 572 13.95 -20.86 -6.47
CA ALA A 572 13.57 -22.26 -6.27
C ALA A 572 14.12 -22.85 -4.96
N GLU A 573 15.36 -22.52 -4.58
CA GLU A 573 15.95 -22.89 -3.29
C GLU A 573 15.16 -22.27 -2.13
N PHE A 574 14.76 -21.01 -2.29
CA PHE A 574 13.95 -20.29 -1.31
C PHE A 574 12.49 -20.76 -1.26
N GLU A 575 11.89 -21.14 -2.40
CA GLU A 575 10.57 -21.76 -2.46
C GLU A 575 10.57 -23.15 -1.81
N ALA A 576 11.68 -23.88 -1.89
CA ALA A 576 11.90 -25.11 -1.12
C ALA A 576 12.05 -24.83 0.39
N GLU A 577 12.70 -23.75 0.79
CA GLU A 577 12.73 -23.31 2.20
C GLU A 577 11.34 -22.93 2.73
N MET A 578 10.47 -22.36 1.89
CA MET A 578 9.08 -22.05 2.26
C MET A 578 8.21 -23.29 2.49
N GLN A 579 8.63 -24.47 2.04
CA GLN A 579 7.98 -25.75 2.36
C GLN A 579 8.43 -26.30 3.73
N VAL A 580 9.46 -25.70 4.34
CA VAL A 580 9.91 -26.08 5.68
C VAL A 580 8.97 -25.48 6.71
N ALA A 581 8.33 -26.33 7.52
CA ALA A 581 7.44 -25.87 8.58
C ALA A 581 8.16 -24.88 9.53
N PRO A 582 7.50 -23.81 10.00
CA PRO A 582 8.13 -22.78 10.83
C PRO A 582 8.86 -23.31 12.07
N ALA A 583 8.34 -24.40 12.67
CA ALA A 583 8.96 -25.07 13.81
C ALA A 583 10.33 -25.69 13.46
N SER A 584 10.50 -26.22 12.25
CA SER A 584 11.71 -26.95 11.84
C SER A 584 12.71 -26.10 11.05
N PHE A 585 12.38 -24.83 10.80
CA PHE A 585 13.15 -23.93 9.94
C PHE A 585 14.60 -23.76 10.40
N PHE A 586 14.83 -23.58 11.70
CA PHE A 586 16.19 -23.39 12.24
C PHE A 586 17.05 -24.66 12.23
N GLN A 587 16.45 -25.85 12.06
CA GLN A 587 17.17 -27.12 11.93
C GLN A 587 17.45 -27.49 10.47
N LEU A 588 16.48 -27.24 9.59
CA LEU A 588 16.49 -27.77 8.21
C LEU A 588 16.93 -26.74 7.16
N SER A 589 16.88 -25.43 7.47
CA SER A 589 17.34 -24.42 6.53
C SER A 589 18.88 -24.48 6.42
N PRO A 590 19.44 -24.58 5.19
CA PRO A 590 20.88 -24.58 4.95
C PRO A 590 21.62 -23.41 5.59
N GLN A 591 20.96 -22.26 5.75
CA GLN A 591 21.56 -21.06 6.32
C GLN A 591 21.83 -21.15 7.84
N PHE A 592 21.20 -22.10 8.54
CA PHE A 592 21.37 -22.36 9.98
C PHE A 592 22.06 -23.70 10.27
N ALA A 593 22.45 -24.45 9.23
CA ALA A 593 23.18 -25.71 9.37
C ALA A 593 24.46 -25.51 10.20
N GLY A 594 24.54 -26.18 11.35
CA GLY A 594 25.68 -26.10 12.27
C GLY A 594 25.82 -24.82 13.09
N LYS A 595 24.84 -23.89 13.03
CA LYS A 595 24.90 -22.62 13.78
C LYS A 595 24.32 -22.68 15.19
N PHE A 596 23.56 -23.72 15.52
CA PHE A 596 22.96 -23.90 16.84
C PHE A 596 23.21 -25.32 17.34
N THR A 597 23.63 -25.44 18.60
CA THR A 597 24.00 -26.73 19.22
C THR A 597 22.91 -27.32 20.11
N ALA A 598 21.87 -26.54 20.45
CA ALA A 598 20.74 -26.98 21.27
C ALA A 598 19.43 -26.24 20.91
N PHE A 599 18.31 -26.96 20.94
CA PHE A 599 16.97 -26.47 20.63
C PHE A 599 15.99 -26.82 21.75
N ASP A 600 14.96 -26.00 21.96
CA ASP A 600 13.86 -26.26 22.90
C ASP A 600 12.87 -27.31 22.35
N HIS A 601 11.84 -27.62 23.14
CA HIS A 601 10.79 -28.60 22.78
C HIS A 601 9.90 -28.14 21.60
N GLU A 602 9.95 -26.87 21.22
CA GLU A 602 9.30 -26.30 20.04
C GLU A 602 10.33 -26.05 18.91
N VAL A 603 11.52 -26.64 19.01
CA VAL A 603 12.58 -26.63 17.99
C VAL A 603 13.17 -25.23 17.73
N ARG A 604 13.08 -24.33 18.72
CA ARG A 604 13.69 -22.99 18.67
C ARG A 604 15.09 -22.99 19.33
N PRO A 605 16.04 -22.17 18.86
CA PRO A 605 17.36 -22.06 19.50
C PRO A 605 17.28 -21.61 20.96
N CYS A 606 17.96 -22.32 21.86
CA CYS A 606 18.03 -21.95 23.28
C CYS A 606 18.87 -20.67 23.50
N MET A 607 18.46 -19.79 24.45
CA MET A 607 19.01 -18.44 24.64
C MET A 607 20.54 -18.33 24.87
N ASN A 608 21.27 -19.43 25.12
CA ASN A 608 22.69 -19.40 25.49
C ASN A 608 23.61 -20.24 24.58
N CYS A 609 23.20 -20.54 23.34
CA CYS A 609 24.03 -21.34 22.42
C CYS A 609 24.26 -20.61 21.10
N THR A 610 25.18 -19.65 21.10
CA THR A 610 25.92 -19.19 19.91
C THR A 610 27.23 -19.93 19.79
#